data_AF-A0A1G8UUR0-F1
#
_entry.id   AF-A0A1G8UUR0-F1
#
_cell.length_a   1.000
_cell.length_b   1.000
_cell.length_c   1.000
_cell.angle_alpha   90.00
_cell.angle_beta   90.00
_cell.angle_gamma   90.00
#
_symmetry.space_group_name_H-M   'P 1'
#
loop_
_entity.id
_entity.type
_entity.pdbx_description
1 polymer ?
#
loop_
_entity_poly.entity_id
_entity_poly.type
_entity_poly.pdbx_seq_one_letter_code
_entity_poly.pdbx_strand_id
1 'polypeptide(L)'
;MFLDYFALGLLFFVGLVLFYGVIVIHDIPYEISKKRNHPHQDAIHVAGWISLFTLHTIWPFLWIWATLYREERGWGFKALAESEAALEVKVAELEQQLSSLQAQVADMNNKEQ
;
A
#
# COMPACT_ATOMS: atom_id res chain seq x y z
N MET A 1 0.75 -7.83 -55.82
CA MET A 1 0.24 -6.44 -55.65
C MET A 1 -0.92 -6.36 -54.66
N PHE A 2 -2.17 -6.76 -55.00
CA PHE A 2 -3.31 -6.67 -54.05
C PHE A 2 -3.06 -7.45 -52.74
N LEU A 3 -2.57 -8.69 -52.86
CA LEU A 3 -2.27 -9.53 -51.69
C LEU A 3 -1.15 -8.95 -50.82
N ASP A 4 -0.18 -8.25 -51.42
CA ASP A 4 0.93 -7.61 -50.69
C ASP A 4 0.45 -6.38 -49.92
N TYR A 5 -0.41 -5.54 -50.54
CA TYR A 5 -1.03 -4.42 -49.85
C TYR A 5 -2.01 -4.87 -48.76
N PHE A 6 -2.74 -5.97 -49.00
CA PHE A 6 -3.62 -6.59 -48.00
C PHE A 6 -2.81 -7.15 -46.83
N ALA A 7 -1.72 -7.87 -47.09
CA ALA A 7 -0.83 -8.39 -46.07
C ALA A 7 -0.16 -7.25 -45.27
N LEU A 8 0.25 -6.17 -45.93
CA LEU A 8 0.80 -4.98 -45.28
C LEU A 8 -0.24 -4.30 -44.37
N GLY A 9 -1.48 -4.17 -44.82
CA GLY A 9 -2.58 -3.64 -44.02
C GLY A 9 -2.90 -4.53 -42.82
N LEU A 10 -2.94 -5.86 -43.02
CA LEU A 10 -3.15 -6.83 -41.96
C LEU A 10 -2.00 -6.82 -40.94
N LEU A 11 -0.75 -6.70 -41.39
CA LEU A 11 0.43 -6.59 -40.53
C LEU A 11 0.34 -5.36 -39.62
N PHE A 12 -0.04 -4.21 -40.18
CA PHE A 12 -0.22 -2.98 -39.41
C PHE A 12 -1.37 -3.09 -38.41
N PHE A 13 -2.50 -3.67 -38.83
CA PHE A 13 -3.65 -3.93 -37.96
C PHE A 13 -3.28 -4.83 -36.78
N VAL A 14 -2.62 -5.97 -37.02
CA VAL A 14 -2.16 -6.88 -35.97
C VAL A 14 -1.18 -6.17 -35.04
N GLY A 15 -0.23 -5.39 -35.59
CA GLY A 15 0.70 -4.59 -34.80
C GLY A 15 -0.02 -3.62 -33.85
N LEU A 16 -1.03 -2.90 -34.34
CA LEU A 16 -1.86 -2.01 -33.51
C LEU A 16 -2.64 -2.78 -32.44
N VAL A 17 -3.29 -3.89 -32.80
CA VAL A 17 -4.06 -4.71 -31.85
C VAL A 17 -3.17 -5.22 -30.72
N LEU A 18 -1.96 -5.68 -31.04
CA LEU A 18 -1.00 -6.13 -30.02
C LEU A 18 -0.52 -4.96 -29.16
N PHE A 19 -0.20 -3.81 -29.76
CA PHE A 19 0.26 -2.62 -29.04
C PHE A 19 -0.80 -2.11 -28.04
N TYR A 20 -2.05 -1.94 -28.50
CA TYR A 20 -3.15 -1.52 -27.63
C TYR A 20 -3.55 -2.60 -26.62
N GLY A 21 -3.46 -3.88 -26.99
CA GLY A 21 -3.71 -5.00 -26.08
C GLY A 21 -2.75 -4.99 -24.89
N VAL A 22 -1.46 -4.74 -25.14
CA VAL A 22 -0.44 -4.59 -24.08
C VAL A 22 -0.76 -3.40 -23.16
N ILE A 23 -1.12 -2.25 -23.72
CA ILE A 23 -1.47 -1.05 -22.92
C ILE A 23 -2.62 -1.36 -21.95
N VAL A 24 -3.68 -2.01 -22.43
CA VAL A 24 -4.83 -2.38 -21.58
C VAL A 24 -4.44 -3.34 -20.45
N ILE A 25 -3.56 -4.32 -20.72
CA ILE A 25 -3.10 -5.26 -19.68
C ILE A 25 -2.31 -4.54 -18.58
N HIS A 26 -1.58 -3.48 -18.93
CA HIS A 26 -0.78 -2.70 -17.97
C HIS A 26 -1.62 -1.86 -17.02
N ASP A 27 -2.81 -1.46 -17.43
CA ASP A 27 -3.75 -0.72 -16.57
C ASP A 27 -4.50 -1.62 -15.58
N ILE A 28 -4.46 -2.95 -15.73
CA ILE A 28 -5.14 -3.89 -14.80
C ILE A 28 -4.68 -3.69 -13.33
N PRO A 29 -3.38 -3.65 -13.01
CA PRO A 29 -2.89 -3.30 -11.67
C PRO A 29 -3.42 -1.97 -11.14
N TYR A 30 -3.50 -0.95 -11.99
CA TYR A 30 -4.01 0.37 -11.61
C TYR A 30 -5.49 0.30 -11.23
N GLU A 31 -6.33 -0.36 -12.04
CA GLU A 31 -7.75 -0.55 -11.75
C GLU A 31 -7.98 -1.35 -10.45
N ILE A 32 -7.14 -2.35 -10.17
CA ILE A 32 -7.18 -3.08 -8.89
C ILE A 32 -6.84 -2.15 -7.72
N SER A 33 -5.83 -1.29 -7.87
CA SER A 33 -5.42 -0.34 -6.85
C SER A 33 -6.50 0.69 -6.55
N LYS A 34 -7.22 1.15 -7.58
CA LYS A 34 -8.33 2.10 -7.48
C LYS A 34 -9.53 1.49 -6.75
N LYS A 35 -9.89 0.24 -7.09
CA LYS A 35 -10.97 -0.50 -6.41
C LYS A 35 -10.68 -0.77 -4.93
N ARG A 36 -9.41 -0.85 -4.54
CA ARG A 36 -8.97 -1.09 -3.15
C ARG A 36 -8.55 0.18 -2.42
N ASN A 37 -8.78 1.35 -3.01
CA ASN A 37 -8.43 2.64 -2.43
C ASN A 37 -6.96 2.73 -1.97
N HIS A 38 -6.05 2.23 -2.81
CA HIS A 38 -4.62 2.19 -2.49
C HIS A 38 -4.08 3.62 -2.27
N PRO A 39 -3.25 3.88 -1.25
CA PRO A 39 -2.71 5.23 -1.02
C PRO A 39 -1.75 5.69 -2.12
N HIS A 40 -1.16 4.75 -2.86
CA HIS A 40 -0.18 5.00 -3.92
C HIS A 40 -0.71 4.63 -5.33
N GLN A 41 -1.97 4.96 -5.63
CA GLN A 41 -2.58 4.68 -6.94
C GLN A 41 -1.78 5.34 -8.09
N ASP A 42 -1.38 6.59 -7.93
CA ASP A 42 -0.62 7.33 -8.94
C ASP A 42 0.77 6.72 -9.17
N ALA A 43 1.39 6.18 -8.12
CA ALA A 43 2.66 5.48 -8.24
C ALA A 43 2.52 4.17 -9.04
N ILE A 44 1.43 3.43 -8.85
CA ILE A 44 1.15 2.20 -9.62
C ILE A 44 0.90 2.55 -11.09
N HIS A 45 0.18 3.64 -11.35
CA HIS A 45 -0.08 4.12 -12.71
C HIS A 45 1.25 4.49 -13.42
N VAL A 46 2.04 5.38 -12.82
CA VAL A 46 3.32 5.82 -13.40
C VAL A 46 4.30 4.64 -13.53
N ALA A 47 4.34 3.75 -12.55
CA ALA A 47 5.18 2.56 -12.61
C ALA A 47 4.71 1.56 -13.68
N GLY A 48 3.40 1.50 -13.99
CA GLY A 48 2.86 0.76 -15.12
C GLY A 48 3.47 1.23 -16.45
N TRP A 49 3.52 2.54 -16.68
CA TRP A 49 4.18 3.12 -17.86
C TRP A 49 5.70 2.87 -17.87
N ILE A 50 6.37 2.97 -16.72
CA ILE A 50 7.81 2.64 -16.60
C ILE A 50 8.05 1.15 -16.85
N SER A 51 7.10 0.28 -16.50
CA SER A 51 7.22 -1.15 -16.76
C SER A 51 7.20 -1.47 -18.26
N LEU A 52 6.55 -0.65 -19.08
CA LEU A 52 6.60 -0.74 -20.54
C LEU A 52 8.03 -0.53 -21.07
N PHE A 53 8.77 0.41 -20.46
CA PHE A 53 10.17 0.68 -20.79
C PHE A 53 11.11 -0.44 -20.31
N THR A 54 10.80 -1.08 -19.19
CA THR A 54 11.62 -2.17 -18.61
C THR A 54 11.22 -3.56 -19.12
N LEU A 55 10.60 -3.64 -20.31
CA LEU A 55 10.14 -4.88 -20.95
C LEU A 55 9.27 -5.74 -20.01
N HIS A 56 8.42 -5.08 -19.22
CA HIS A 56 7.45 -5.68 -18.30
C HIS A 56 8.08 -6.44 -17.12
N THR A 57 9.38 -6.27 -16.87
CA THR A 57 10.08 -6.96 -15.77
C THR A 57 9.50 -6.60 -14.39
N ILE A 58 9.16 -5.32 -14.20
CA ILE A 58 8.62 -4.79 -12.93
C ILE A 58 7.10 -4.97 -12.83
N TRP A 59 6.42 -5.27 -13.94
CA TRP A 59 4.97 -5.40 -13.99
C TRP A 59 4.37 -6.46 -13.02
N PRO A 60 4.86 -7.72 -12.97
CA PRO A 60 4.31 -8.71 -12.04
C PRO A 60 4.49 -8.28 -10.57
N PHE A 61 5.54 -7.52 -10.27
CA PHE A 61 5.76 -6.95 -8.95
C PHE A 61 4.72 -5.86 -8.60
N LEU A 62 4.40 -4.97 -9.53
CA LEU A 62 3.35 -3.95 -9.37
C LEU A 62 1.98 -4.58 -9.14
N TRP A 63 1.70 -5.68 -9.85
CA TRP A 63 0.47 -6.42 -9.67
C TRP A 63 0.35 -7.03 -8.26
N ILE A 64 1.41 -7.66 -7.76
CA ILE A 64 1.45 -8.17 -6.37
C ILE A 64 1.22 -7.01 -5.40
N TRP A 65 1.90 -5.88 -5.58
CA TRP A 65 1.76 -4.71 -4.71
C TRP A 65 0.33 -4.13 -4.71
N ALA A 66 -0.30 -4.02 -5.87
CA ALA A 66 -1.69 -3.57 -6.00
C ALA A 66 -2.68 -4.51 -5.28
N THR A 67 -2.41 -5.82 -5.28
CA THR A 67 -3.27 -6.82 -4.61
C THR A 67 -2.98 -6.97 -3.12
N LEU A 68 -1.77 -6.63 -2.67
CA LEU A 68 -1.31 -6.80 -1.29
C LEU A 68 -2.02 -5.85 -0.32
N TYR A 69 -2.39 -4.66 -0.77
CA TYR A 69 -3.05 -3.68 0.07
C TYR A 69 -4.48 -4.09 0.46
N ARG A 70 -4.81 -3.87 1.73
CA ARG A 70 -6.14 -4.08 2.32
C ARG A 70 -6.55 -2.83 3.09
N GLU A 71 -7.69 -2.27 2.73
CA GLU A 71 -8.22 -1.02 3.32
C GLU A 71 -8.42 -1.15 4.84
N GLU A 72 -8.90 -2.31 5.32
CA GLU A 72 -9.15 -2.58 6.74
C GLU A 72 -7.89 -2.61 7.63
N ARG A 73 -6.73 -2.97 7.06
CA ARG A 73 -5.48 -3.14 7.82
C ARG A 73 -4.39 -2.13 7.41
N GLY A 74 -4.61 -1.40 6.31
CA GLY A 74 -3.62 -0.56 5.67
C GLY A 74 -2.32 -1.32 5.38
N TRP A 75 -1.19 -0.63 5.47
CA TRP A 75 0.15 -1.20 5.41
C TRP A 75 0.62 -1.84 6.74
N GLY A 76 -0.29 -2.12 7.67
CA GLY A 76 0.04 -2.66 9.00
C GLY A 76 0.49 -1.62 10.02
N PHE A 77 0.90 -0.42 9.59
CA PHE A 77 1.33 0.67 10.49
C PHE A 77 0.21 1.29 11.31
N LYS A 78 -1.05 1.20 10.87
CA LYS A 78 -2.19 1.81 11.59
C LYS A 78 -2.47 1.11 12.93
N ALA A 79 -2.39 -0.23 12.93
CA ALA A 79 -2.52 -1.03 14.15
C ALA A 79 -1.34 -0.78 15.11
N LEU A 80 -0.15 -0.51 14.58
CA LEU A 80 1.01 -0.15 15.40
C LEU A 80 0.81 1.19 16.09
N ALA A 81 0.34 2.21 15.35
CA ALA A 81 0.05 3.54 15.90
C ALA A 81 -1.06 3.51 16.97
N GLU A 82 -2.13 2.74 16.75
CA GLU A 82 -3.17 2.55 17.78
C GLU A 82 -2.62 1.84 19.02
N SER A 83 -1.76 0.82 18.84
CA SER A 83 -1.10 0.14 19.95
C SER A 83 -0.14 1.05 20.71
N GLU A 84 0.57 1.94 20.02
CA GLU A 84 1.51 2.90 20.59
C GLU A 84 0.78 3.94 21.43
N ALA A 85 -0.31 4.53 20.90
CA ALA A 85 -1.18 5.44 21.64
C ALA A 85 -1.81 4.77 22.88
N ALA A 86 -2.24 3.51 22.76
CA ALA A 86 -2.74 2.75 23.90
C ALA A 86 -1.64 2.46 24.95
N LEU A 87 -0.38 2.33 24.52
CA LEU A 87 0.76 2.12 25.41
C LEU A 87 1.08 3.40 26.18
N GLU A 88 1.06 4.57 25.53
CA GLU A 88 1.28 5.87 26.17
C GLU A 88 0.28 6.13 27.30
N VAL A 89 -1.00 5.82 27.07
CA VAL A 89 -2.05 5.96 28.10
C VAL A 89 -1.77 5.05 29.30
N LYS A 90 -1.37 3.79 29.06
CA LYS A 90 -1.03 2.85 30.14
C LYS A 90 0.20 3.30 30.94
N VAL A 91 1.20 3.87 30.27
CA VAL A 91 2.39 4.40 30.94
C VAL A 91 1.99 5.56 31.86
N ALA A 92 1.18 6.51 31.38
CA ALA A 92 0.70 7.63 32.19
C ALA A 92 -0.13 7.17 33.41
N GLU A 93 -0.97 6.14 33.24
CA GLU A 93 -1.73 5.56 34.34
C GLU A 93 -0.81 4.91 35.39
N LEU A 94 0.19 4.14 34.96
CA LEU A 94 1.14 3.50 35.87
C LEU A 94 1.99 4.52 36.62
N GLU A 95 2.39 5.62 35.96
CA GLU A 95 3.09 6.74 36.60
C GLU A 95 2.23 7.38 37.71
N GLN A 96 0.93 7.60 37.44
CA GLN A 96 0.00 8.09 38.44
C GLN A 96 -0.16 7.12 39.62
N GLN A 97 -0.33 5.83 39.36
CA GLN A 97 -0.45 4.83 40.42
C GLN A 97 0.80 4.80 41.30
N LEU A 98 2.00 4.81 40.71
CA LEU A 98 3.27 4.89 41.43
C LEU A 98 3.35 6.13 42.32
N SER A 99 2.98 7.30 41.80
CA SER A 99 2.99 8.54 42.59
C SER A 99 2.04 8.47 43.79
N SER A 100 0.85 7.87 43.61
CA SER A 100 -0.15 7.72 44.68
C SER A 100 0.30 6.73 45.77
N LEU A 101 0.97 5.64 45.37
CA LEU A 101 1.54 4.65 46.27
C LEU A 101 2.71 5.23 47.06
N GLN A 102 3.60 5.99 46.40
CA GLN A 102 4.68 6.70 47.08
C GLN A 102 4.16 7.69 48.12
N ALA A 103 3.10 8.45 47.80
CA ALA A 103 2.48 9.38 48.74
C ALA A 103 1.84 8.65 49.94
N GLN A 104 1.16 7.53 49.71
CA GLN A 104 0.58 6.71 50.78
C GLN A 104 1.65 6.11 51.70
N VAL A 105 2.74 5.60 51.13
CA VAL A 105 3.88 5.08 51.93
C VAL A 105 4.50 6.18 52.77
N ALA A 106 4.68 7.39 52.22
CA ALA A 106 5.21 8.53 52.96
C ALA A 106 4.29 8.97 54.11
N ASP A 107 2.97 9.00 53.90
CA ASP A 107 1.99 9.32 54.95
C ASP A 107 1.94 8.25 56.05
N MET A 108 2.04 6.96 55.67
CA MET A 108 2.10 5.85 56.62
C MET A 108 3.35 5.92 57.49
N ASN A 109 4.50 6.20 56.88
CA ASN A 109 5.78 6.31 57.58
C ASN A 109 5.82 7.50 58.55
N ASN A 110 5.14 8.61 58.22
CA ASN A 110 4.99 9.75 59.11
C ASN A 110 4.01 9.51 60.28
N LYS A 111 3.09 8.54 60.16
CA LYS A 111 2.16 8.17 61.24
C LYS A 111 2.76 7.19 62.25
N GLU A 112 3.81 6.46 61.85
CA GLU A 112 4.51 5.51 62.72
C GLU A 112 5.65 6.15 63.54
N GLN A 113 6.06 7.39 63.22
CA GLN A 113 7.01 8.21 64.00
C GLN A 113 6.32 9.09 65.02
#